data_AF-A0A024E777-F1
#
_entry.id   AF-A0A024E777-F1
#
_cell.length_a   1.000
_cell.length_b   1.000
_cell.length_c   1.000
_cell.angle_alpha   90.00
_cell.angle_beta   90.00
_cell.angle_gamma   90.00
#
_symmetry.space_group_name_H-M   'P 1'
#
loop_
_entity.id
_entity.type
_entity.pdbx_description
1 polymer ?
#
loop_
_entity_poly.entity_id
_entity_poly.type
_entity_poly.pdbx_seq_one_letter_code
_entity_poly.pdbx_strand_id
1 'polypeptide(L)'
;MKMQPFITALSGDLIAKTFLFLGFSFTDPNLDYILSRVRIQYGKHQRQHYCILRKVSQEKDEEQADFEYRERKEELFKQELLRFGIKAIYVDDFPQITDILREIEHRHKRKTIFISGAAHDYSPWTEAESEQFVYKLSKAISKEQYRVISGFGLGIGSAVITGVVEQTIMNGHRLDSDQLILRPFPQSQSGERPLKELWTEYRRDMLAHAGIALFLFGNKLEKDGEVVPSNGMREEFDIAVANGVFVIPIGITGSISADLWKEVIKTYDETKYEHGKNITPLLHELGSKGTDLARAHDIILQLLPLI
;
A
#
# COMPACT_ATOMS: atom_id res chain seq x y z
N MET A 1 -28.48 32.87 -0.54
CA MET A 1 -27.64 33.14 0.65
C MET A 1 -27.23 31.89 1.44
N LYS A 2 -28.03 30.79 1.48
CA LYS A 2 -27.70 29.59 2.29
C LYS A 2 -26.53 28.71 1.78
N MET A 3 -26.17 28.76 0.50
CA MET A 3 -25.10 27.90 -0.07
C MET A 3 -23.71 28.55 -0.11
N GLN A 4 -23.61 29.85 0.20
CA GLN A 4 -22.35 30.59 0.09
C GLN A 4 -21.22 29.99 0.95
N PRO A 5 -21.45 29.54 2.20
CA PRO A 5 -20.40 28.93 3.00
C PRO A 5 -19.81 27.66 2.37
N PHE A 6 -20.64 26.82 1.73
CA PHE A 6 -20.19 25.61 1.04
C PHE A 6 -19.36 25.93 -0.20
N ILE A 7 -19.76 26.94 -0.97
CA ILE A 7 -18.98 27.41 -2.13
C ILE A 7 -17.61 27.94 -1.65
N THR A 8 -17.59 28.76 -0.58
CA THR A 8 -16.34 29.27 -0.02
C THR A 8 -15.43 28.15 0.48
N ALA A 9 -15.99 27.13 1.16
CA ALA A 9 -15.23 25.97 1.62
C ALA A 9 -14.65 25.16 0.45
N LEU A 10 -15.46 24.89 -0.57
CA LEU A 10 -15.02 24.18 -1.78
C LEU A 10 -13.93 24.95 -2.53
N SER A 11 -14.06 26.28 -2.67
CA SER A 11 -13.01 27.11 -3.26
C SER A 11 -11.70 26.99 -2.49
N GLY A 12 -11.75 27.04 -1.15
CA GLY A 12 -10.59 26.85 -0.30
C GLY A 12 -9.95 25.46 -0.48
N ASP A 13 -10.77 24.42 -0.55
CA ASP A 13 -10.29 23.05 -0.76
C ASP A 13 -9.66 22.85 -2.14
N LEU A 14 -10.22 23.42 -3.22
CA LEU A 14 -9.65 23.35 -4.57
C LEU A 14 -8.27 24.03 -4.67
N ILE A 15 -7.99 25.01 -3.80
CA ILE A 15 -6.63 25.57 -3.67
C ILE A 15 -5.70 24.61 -2.92
N ALA A 16 -6.17 24.11 -1.78
CA ALA A 16 -5.33 23.37 -0.83
C ALA A 16 -5.07 21.92 -1.24
N LYS A 17 -6.02 21.29 -1.91
CA LYS A 17 -6.06 19.84 -2.16
C LYS A 17 -6.19 19.54 -3.65
N THR A 18 -5.71 18.38 -4.05
CA THR A 18 -5.91 17.87 -5.42
C THR A 18 -7.19 17.04 -5.46
N PHE A 19 -8.11 17.37 -6.38
CA PHE A 19 -9.38 16.68 -6.54
C PHE A 19 -9.35 15.67 -7.70
N LEU A 20 -10.04 14.56 -7.50
CA LEU A 20 -10.44 13.61 -8.54
C LEU A 20 -11.98 13.62 -8.63
N PHE A 21 -12.51 14.09 -9.76
CA PHE A 21 -13.94 14.15 -10.04
C PHE A 21 -14.39 12.88 -10.78
N LEU A 22 -15.40 12.20 -10.24
CA LEU A 22 -15.99 10.97 -10.78
C LEU A 22 -17.51 11.11 -10.83
N GLY A 23 -18.16 10.48 -11.81
CA GLY A 23 -19.62 10.44 -11.92
C GLY A 23 -20.26 11.70 -12.52
N PHE A 24 -19.47 12.58 -13.12
CA PHE A 24 -19.96 13.75 -13.83
C PHE A 24 -20.08 13.48 -15.34
N SER A 25 -21.01 14.17 -15.98
CA SER A 25 -21.16 14.18 -17.43
C SER A 25 -21.23 15.62 -17.92
N PHE A 26 -21.02 15.81 -19.22
CA PHE A 26 -21.20 17.09 -19.91
C PHE A 26 -22.65 17.62 -19.86
N THR A 27 -23.60 16.83 -19.35
CA THR A 27 -25.00 17.25 -19.14
C THR A 27 -25.30 17.71 -17.72
N ASP A 28 -24.33 17.68 -16.79
CA ASP A 28 -24.59 18.08 -15.41
C ASP A 28 -24.63 19.62 -15.26
N PRO A 29 -25.83 20.23 -15.09
CA PRO A 29 -25.95 21.69 -15.01
C PRO A 29 -25.42 22.25 -13.70
N ASN A 30 -25.25 21.42 -12.66
CA ASN A 30 -24.81 21.88 -11.34
C ASN A 30 -23.30 22.07 -11.31
N LEU A 31 -22.55 21.20 -11.99
CA LEU A 31 -21.09 21.27 -12.01
C LEU A 31 -20.62 22.58 -12.65
N ASP A 32 -21.16 22.93 -13.83
CA ASP A 32 -20.81 24.17 -14.52
C ASP A 32 -21.12 25.40 -13.67
N TYR A 33 -22.29 25.40 -13.02
CA TYR A 33 -22.67 26.48 -12.11
C TYR A 33 -21.69 26.59 -10.93
N ILE A 34 -21.34 25.48 -10.28
CA ILE A 34 -20.42 25.46 -9.14
C ILE A 34 -19.02 25.93 -9.57
N LEU A 35 -18.48 25.39 -10.66
CA LEU A 35 -17.15 25.74 -11.17
C LEU A 35 -17.06 27.21 -11.58
N SER A 36 -18.13 27.76 -12.19
CA SER A 36 -18.19 29.18 -12.56
C SER A 36 -18.03 30.13 -11.35
N ARG A 37 -18.52 29.72 -10.16
CA ARG A 37 -18.45 30.51 -8.93
C ARG A 37 -17.07 30.43 -8.26
N VAL A 38 -16.38 29.29 -8.41
CA VAL A 38 -15.01 29.10 -7.92
C VAL A 38 -14.00 29.89 -8.77
N ARG A 39 -14.21 29.94 -10.09
CA ARG A 39 -13.30 30.56 -11.08
C ARG A 39 -13.01 32.05 -10.85
N ILE A 40 -14.00 32.81 -10.36
CA ILE A 40 -13.91 34.28 -10.22
C ILE A 40 -12.76 34.72 -9.30
N GLN A 41 -12.24 33.81 -8.47
CA GLN A 41 -11.21 34.14 -7.47
C GLN A 41 -9.76 33.85 -7.90
N TYR A 42 -9.46 33.22 -9.06
CA TYR A 42 -8.10 32.67 -9.30
C TYR A 42 -7.52 32.87 -10.72
N GLY A 43 -6.31 33.46 -10.78
CA GLY A 43 -5.48 33.70 -11.97
C GLY A 43 -4.44 32.60 -12.31
N LYS A 44 -3.47 32.94 -13.19
CA LYS A 44 -2.51 32.12 -13.99
C LYS A 44 -1.84 30.86 -13.38
N HIS A 45 -1.98 30.54 -12.10
CA HIS A 45 -1.31 29.40 -11.44
C HIS A 45 -2.28 28.52 -10.63
N GLN A 46 -3.25 27.91 -11.31
CA GLN A 46 -4.21 27.00 -10.68
C GLN A 46 -3.59 25.62 -10.41
N ARG A 47 -3.97 25.00 -9.28
CA ARG A 47 -3.60 23.62 -8.97
C ARG A 47 -4.27 22.69 -9.99
N GLN A 48 -3.53 21.72 -10.51
CA GLN A 48 -4.08 20.73 -11.44
C GLN A 48 -4.98 19.73 -10.69
N HIS A 49 -6.20 19.56 -11.19
CA HIS A 49 -7.16 18.54 -10.76
C HIS A 49 -7.44 17.56 -11.90
N TYR A 50 -8.18 16.49 -11.62
CA TYR A 50 -8.48 15.43 -12.59
C TYR A 50 -9.96 15.10 -12.62
N CYS A 51 -10.49 14.80 -13.81
CA CYS A 51 -11.84 14.29 -13.97
C CYS A 51 -11.78 13.07 -14.89
N ILE A 52 -12.39 11.95 -14.49
CA ILE A 52 -12.48 10.77 -15.35
C ILE A 52 -13.85 10.76 -16.03
N LEU A 53 -13.84 10.75 -17.37
CA LEU A 53 -15.02 10.76 -18.22
C LEU A 53 -15.03 9.52 -19.12
N ARG A 54 -16.22 9.01 -19.43
CA ARG A 54 -16.36 7.97 -20.46
C ARG A 54 -16.41 8.64 -21.82
N LYS A 55 -15.62 8.14 -22.77
CA LYS A 55 -15.61 8.63 -24.15
C LYS A 55 -16.99 8.44 -24.78
N VAL A 56 -17.48 9.46 -25.49
CA VAL A 56 -18.70 9.30 -26.29
C VAL A 56 -18.50 8.15 -27.29
N SER A 57 -19.49 7.27 -27.36
CA SER A 57 -19.57 6.17 -28.32
C SER A 57 -20.90 6.26 -29.05
N GLN A 58 -20.89 5.96 -30.34
CA GLN A 58 -22.10 5.95 -31.16
C GLN A 58 -23.06 4.88 -30.66
N GLU A 59 -24.31 5.28 -30.43
CA GLU A 59 -25.36 4.35 -29.99
C GLU A 59 -25.94 3.59 -31.20
N LYS A 60 -26.52 2.41 -30.97
CA LYS A 60 -26.92 1.49 -32.07
C LYS A 60 -27.93 2.10 -33.04
N ASP A 61 -28.76 3.02 -32.56
CA ASP A 61 -29.85 3.64 -33.31
C ASP A 61 -29.68 5.17 -33.41
N GLU A 62 -28.43 5.67 -33.31
CA GLU A 62 -28.11 7.10 -33.35
C GLU A 62 -27.67 7.55 -34.74
N GLU A 63 -28.27 8.62 -35.25
CA GLU A 63 -27.83 9.24 -36.49
C GLU A 63 -26.41 9.80 -36.35
N GLN A 64 -25.61 9.69 -37.42
CA GLN A 64 -24.24 10.19 -37.43
C GLN A 64 -24.12 11.66 -37.00
N ALA A 65 -25.10 12.49 -37.36
CA ALA A 65 -25.14 13.90 -36.99
C ALA A 65 -25.30 14.12 -35.48
N ASP A 66 -26.08 13.27 -34.80
CA ASP A 66 -26.29 13.34 -33.35
C ASP A 66 -25.04 12.88 -32.60
N PHE A 67 -24.37 11.84 -33.09
CA PHE A 67 -23.10 11.38 -32.54
C PHE A 67 -22.02 12.47 -32.64
N GLU A 68 -21.85 13.07 -33.83
CA GLU A 68 -20.90 14.19 -34.02
C GLU A 68 -21.24 15.40 -33.15
N TYR A 69 -22.53 15.67 -32.93
CA TYR A 69 -22.96 16.72 -32.02
C TYR A 69 -22.51 16.44 -30.58
N ARG A 70 -22.65 15.20 -30.09
CA ARG A 70 -22.18 14.80 -28.75
C ARG A 70 -20.66 14.84 -28.64
N GLU A 71 -19.91 14.41 -29.64
CA GLU A 71 -18.44 14.53 -29.66
C GLU A 71 -17.98 15.99 -29.56
N ARG A 72 -18.60 16.90 -30.32
CA ARG A 72 -18.30 18.33 -30.23
C ARG A 72 -18.63 18.89 -28.85
N LYS A 73 -19.75 18.47 -28.26
CA LYS A 73 -20.14 18.88 -26.90
C LYS A 73 -19.14 18.40 -25.84
N GLU A 74 -18.64 17.17 -25.97
CA GLU A 74 -17.60 16.63 -25.10
C GLU A 74 -16.29 17.44 -25.19
N GLU A 75 -15.84 17.79 -26.40
CA GLU A 75 -14.62 18.58 -26.59
C GLU A 75 -14.76 20.00 -26.03
N LEU A 76 -15.93 20.64 -26.19
CA LEU A 76 -16.22 21.92 -25.54
C LEU A 76 -16.14 21.81 -24.01
N PHE A 77 -16.77 20.79 -23.44
CA PHE A 77 -16.77 20.56 -22.00
C PHE A 77 -15.35 20.30 -21.46
N LYS A 78 -14.53 19.53 -22.17
CA LYS A 78 -13.10 19.33 -21.85
C LYS A 78 -12.33 20.65 -21.85
N GLN A 79 -12.57 21.52 -22.82
CA GLN A 79 -11.94 22.85 -22.85
C GLN A 79 -12.40 23.72 -21.69
N GLU A 80 -13.65 23.61 -21.26
CA GLU A 80 -14.14 24.26 -20.05
C GLU A 80 -13.45 23.73 -18.79
N LEU A 81 -13.38 22.41 -18.60
CA LEU A 81 -12.65 21.78 -17.49
C LEU A 81 -11.19 22.26 -17.43
N LEU A 82 -10.50 22.31 -18.57
CA LEU A 82 -9.12 22.81 -18.64
C LEU A 82 -9.00 24.27 -18.19
N ARG A 83 -10.00 25.12 -18.46
CA ARG A 83 -10.04 26.52 -17.97
C ARG A 83 -10.22 26.61 -16.45
N PHE A 84 -10.68 25.54 -15.79
CA PHE A 84 -10.75 25.42 -14.34
C PHE A 84 -9.55 24.67 -13.74
N GLY A 85 -8.50 24.38 -14.53
CA GLY A 85 -7.37 23.59 -14.08
C GLY A 85 -7.71 22.11 -13.86
N ILE A 86 -8.79 21.61 -14.47
CA ILE A 86 -9.23 20.22 -14.38
C ILE A 86 -8.85 19.51 -15.69
N LYS A 87 -8.01 18.49 -15.61
CA LYS A 87 -7.62 17.67 -16.77
C LYS A 87 -8.59 16.50 -16.90
N ALA A 88 -9.27 16.42 -18.04
CA ALA A 88 -10.09 15.27 -18.38
C ALA A 88 -9.20 14.06 -18.77
N ILE A 89 -9.51 12.90 -18.20
CA ILE A 89 -8.96 11.60 -18.55
C ILE A 89 -10.11 10.76 -19.07
N TYR A 90 -9.94 10.16 -20.24
CA TYR A 90 -10.99 9.38 -20.88
C TYR A 90 -10.80 7.89 -20.63
N VAL A 91 -11.91 7.22 -20.36
CA VAL A 91 -12.05 5.76 -20.35
C VAL A 91 -13.01 5.33 -21.45
N ASP A 92 -12.80 4.15 -22.01
CA ASP A 92 -13.71 3.60 -23.02
C ASP A 92 -15.01 3.09 -22.36
N ASP A 93 -14.89 2.56 -21.14
CA ASP A 93 -16.02 2.05 -20.36
C ASP A 93 -15.83 2.26 -18.84
N PHE A 94 -16.94 2.28 -18.10
CA PHE A 94 -16.94 2.55 -16.66
C PHE A 94 -16.10 1.58 -15.80
N PRO A 95 -15.98 0.27 -16.11
CA PRO A 95 -15.12 -0.64 -15.36
C PRO A 95 -13.65 -0.22 -15.31
N GLN A 96 -13.15 0.47 -16.34
CA GLN A 96 -11.78 1.01 -16.34
C GLN A 96 -11.55 2.04 -15.22
N ILE A 97 -12.60 2.72 -14.74
CA ILE A 97 -12.50 3.60 -13.56
C ILE A 97 -12.10 2.77 -12.35
N THR A 98 -12.71 1.60 -12.16
CA THR A 98 -12.36 0.69 -11.06
C THR A 98 -10.92 0.23 -11.18
N ASP A 99 -10.44 -0.08 -12.39
CA ASP A 99 -9.05 -0.49 -12.60
C ASP A 99 -8.06 0.64 -12.27
N ILE A 100 -8.36 1.88 -12.64
CA ILE A 100 -7.57 3.06 -12.25
C ILE A 100 -7.54 3.22 -10.72
N LEU A 101 -8.70 3.10 -10.06
CA LEU A 101 -8.78 3.23 -8.60
C LEU A 101 -8.02 2.11 -7.88
N ARG A 102 -8.10 0.87 -8.38
CA ARG A 102 -7.29 -0.25 -7.87
C ARG A 102 -5.80 0.03 -8.03
N GLU A 103 -5.36 0.55 -9.16
CA GLU A 103 -3.94 0.88 -9.38
C GLU A 103 -3.47 2.01 -8.44
N ILE A 104 -4.29 3.04 -8.21
CA ILE A 104 -4.01 4.08 -7.21
C ILE A 104 -3.89 3.47 -5.81
N GLU A 105 -4.82 2.60 -5.44
CA GLU A 105 -4.80 1.87 -4.17
C GLU A 105 -3.53 1.02 -4.04
N HIS A 106 -3.17 0.24 -5.06
CA HIS A 106 -1.96 -0.59 -5.08
C HIS A 106 -0.70 0.26 -4.88
N ARG A 107 -0.55 1.37 -5.61
CA ARG A 107 0.60 2.28 -5.45
C ARG A 107 0.65 2.92 -4.07
N HIS A 108 -0.51 3.25 -3.49
CA HIS A 108 -0.57 3.76 -2.13
C HIS A 108 -0.15 2.70 -1.10
N LYS A 109 -0.62 1.46 -1.28
CA LYS A 109 -0.28 0.33 -0.40
C LYS A 109 1.18 -0.08 -0.47
N ARG A 110 1.86 0.04 -1.63
CA ARG A 110 3.31 -0.26 -1.77
C ARG A 110 4.20 0.58 -0.86
N LYS A 111 3.72 1.73 -0.37
CA LYS A 111 4.39 2.53 0.67
C LYS A 111 4.18 2.03 2.10
N THR A 112 3.51 0.90 2.28
CA THR A 112 3.23 0.29 3.57
C THR A 112 3.78 -1.12 3.62
N ILE A 113 4.66 -1.36 4.58
CA ILE A 113 5.34 -2.63 4.80
C ILE A 113 4.80 -3.27 6.06
N PHE A 114 4.22 -4.44 5.92
CA PHE A 114 3.93 -5.33 7.04
C PHE A 114 5.18 -6.13 7.41
N ILE A 115 5.57 -6.12 8.67
CA ILE A 115 6.71 -6.90 9.17
C ILE A 115 6.18 -8.03 10.05
N SER A 116 6.27 -9.24 9.52
CA SER A 116 5.92 -10.49 10.18
C SER A 116 7.16 -11.19 10.69
N GLY A 117 7.17 -11.54 11.97
CA GLY A 117 8.21 -12.39 12.52
C GLY A 117 7.95 -12.76 13.97
N ALA A 118 8.47 -13.91 14.34
CA ALA A 118 8.48 -14.40 15.71
C ALA A 118 9.71 -15.30 15.88
N ALA A 119 10.46 -15.09 16.96
CA ALA A 119 11.66 -15.88 17.22
C ALA A 119 11.72 -16.24 18.71
N HIS A 120 11.81 -17.53 18.97
CA HIS A 120 12.29 -18.10 20.23
C HIS A 120 13.69 -18.69 20.03
N ASP A 121 13.91 -19.34 18.87
CA ASP A 121 15.23 -19.72 18.37
C ASP A 121 15.64 -18.77 17.22
N TYR A 122 16.86 -18.24 17.31
CA TYR A 122 17.43 -17.31 16.35
C TYR A 122 18.38 -17.98 15.35
N SER A 123 18.59 -19.30 15.48
CA SER A 123 19.48 -20.07 14.63
C SER A 123 19.17 -19.88 13.13
N PRO A 124 20.21 -19.73 12.28
CA PRO A 124 21.64 -19.93 12.56
C PRO A 124 22.35 -18.71 13.17
N TRP A 125 21.63 -17.62 13.46
CA TRP A 125 22.17 -16.38 13.97
C TRP A 125 22.06 -16.30 15.50
N THR A 126 22.79 -15.39 16.11
CA THR A 126 22.57 -15.05 17.51
C THR A 126 21.37 -14.12 17.68
N GLU A 127 20.78 -14.12 18.87
CA GLU A 127 19.71 -13.17 19.24
C GLU A 127 20.15 -11.72 19.02
N ALA A 128 21.35 -11.35 19.49
CA ALA A 128 21.88 -10.00 19.34
C ALA A 128 22.07 -9.57 17.87
N GLU A 129 22.61 -10.45 17.01
CA GLU A 129 22.73 -10.17 15.57
C GLU A 129 21.37 -9.99 14.91
N SER A 130 20.41 -10.83 15.29
CA SER A 130 19.06 -10.82 14.76
C SER A 130 18.29 -9.55 15.17
N GLU A 131 18.32 -9.19 16.44
CA GLU A 131 17.73 -7.95 16.94
C GLU A 131 18.36 -6.73 16.26
N GLN A 132 19.69 -6.71 16.14
CA GLN A 132 20.39 -5.61 15.48
C GLN A 132 20.06 -5.51 13.99
N PHE A 133 19.89 -6.64 13.31
CA PHE A 133 19.43 -6.68 11.92
C PHE A 133 18.02 -6.09 11.77
N VAL A 134 17.06 -6.55 12.59
CA VAL A 134 15.67 -6.07 12.55
C VAL A 134 15.58 -4.59 12.88
N TYR A 135 16.33 -4.14 13.88
CA TYR A 135 16.44 -2.74 14.25
C TYR A 135 16.96 -1.88 13.09
N LYS A 136 18.09 -2.25 12.50
CA LYS A 136 18.70 -1.51 11.38
C LYS A 136 17.78 -1.47 10.16
N LEU A 137 17.18 -2.61 9.82
CA LEU A 137 16.25 -2.72 8.71
C LEU A 137 15.03 -1.81 8.91
N SER A 138 14.40 -1.86 10.09
CA SER A 138 13.22 -1.05 10.40
C SER A 138 13.55 0.45 10.40
N LYS A 139 14.74 0.82 10.91
CA LYS A 139 15.28 2.18 10.86
C LYS A 139 15.47 2.66 9.42
N ALA A 140 16.07 1.84 8.57
CA ALA A 140 16.29 2.18 7.16
C ALA A 140 14.98 2.31 6.38
N ILE A 141 14.03 1.39 6.59
CA ILE A 141 12.69 1.45 6.00
C ILE A 141 11.98 2.76 6.37
N SER A 142 11.99 3.12 7.66
CA SER A 142 11.40 4.37 8.15
C SER A 142 12.09 5.61 7.56
N LYS A 143 13.42 5.57 7.42
CA LYS A 143 14.20 6.65 6.81
C LYS A 143 13.75 6.94 5.38
N GLU A 144 13.49 5.89 4.59
CA GLU A 144 12.97 5.97 3.23
C GLU A 144 11.46 6.32 3.15
N GLN A 145 10.84 6.73 4.27
CA GLN A 145 9.45 7.19 4.36
C GLN A 145 8.39 6.11 4.07
N TYR A 146 8.74 4.83 4.24
CA TYR A 146 7.74 3.76 4.27
C TYR A 146 7.03 3.72 5.62
N ARG A 147 5.74 3.37 5.58
CA ARG A 147 4.92 3.09 6.76
C ARG A 147 5.14 1.65 7.20
N VAL A 148 5.24 1.41 8.50
CA VAL A 148 5.47 0.06 9.05
C VAL A 148 4.23 -0.40 9.81
N ILE A 149 3.73 -1.59 9.49
CA ILE A 149 2.71 -2.31 10.27
C ILE A 149 3.39 -3.48 10.96
N SER A 150 3.21 -3.63 12.27
CA SER A 150 3.75 -4.75 13.04
C SER A 150 2.71 -5.36 13.97
N GLY A 151 2.64 -6.69 13.98
CA GLY A 151 1.84 -7.47 14.93
C GLY A 151 2.45 -7.60 16.32
N PHE A 152 3.60 -6.96 16.56
CA PHE A 152 4.38 -7.06 17.80
C PHE A 152 4.75 -8.53 18.14
N GLY A 153 5.35 -9.21 17.18
CA GLY A 153 5.78 -10.60 17.36
C GLY A 153 6.86 -10.76 18.43
N LEU A 154 6.80 -11.89 19.15
CA LEU A 154 7.75 -12.22 20.21
C LEU A 154 9.20 -12.28 19.66
N GLY A 155 10.14 -11.70 20.39
CA GLY A 155 11.58 -11.77 20.09
C GLY A 155 12.07 -10.85 18.96
N ILE A 156 11.17 -10.20 18.21
CA ILE A 156 11.55 -9.25 17.15
C ILE A 156 10.78 -7.92 17.18
N GLY A 157 9.59 -7.88 17.80
CA GLY A 157 8.70 -6.72 17.78
C GLY A 157 9.32 -5.48 18.41
N SER A 158 10.06 -5.64 19.51
CA SER A 158 10.77 -4.54 20.18
C SER A 158 11.82 -3.90 19.27
N ALA A 159 12.60 -4.70 18.52
CA ALA A 159 13.61 -4.18 17.61
C ALA A 159 12.98 -3.37 16.46
N VAL A 160 11.83 -3.82 15.93
CA VAL A 160 11.05 -3.06 14.93
C VAL A 160 10.64 -1.70 15.48
N ILE A 161 10.01 -1.67 16.67
CA ILE A 161 9.55 -0.43 17.30
C ILE A 161 10.73 0.52 17.50
N THR A 162 11.80 0.06 18.13
CA THR A 162 12.97 0.90 18.43
C THR A 162 13.56 1.50 17.16
N GLY A 163 13.70 0.71 16.09
CA GLY A 163 14.23 1.18 14.82
C GLY A 163 13.40 2.31 14.20
N VAL A 164 12.08 2.14 14.17
CA VAL A 164 11.18 3.16 13.59
C VAL A 164 11.09 4.39 14.48
N VAL A 165 10.85 4.20 15.79
CA VAL A 165 10.70 5.30 16.77
C VAL A 165 11.95 6.18 16.81
N GLU A 166 13.13 5.58 16.88
CA GLU A 166 14.39 6.33 16.92
C GLU A 166 14.57 7.16 15.64
N GLN A 167 14.28 6.57 14.46
CA GLN A 167 14.39 7.29 13.20
C GLN A 167 13.45 8.48 13.10
N THR A 168 12.19 8.30 13.53
CA THR A 168 11.18 9.36 13.51
C THR A 168 11.60 10.53 14.41
N ILE A 169 12.02 10.23 15.65
CA ILE A 169 12.45 11.23 16.62
C ILE A 169 13.72 11.96 16.13
N MET A 170 14.72 11.24 15.61
CA MET A 170 15.96 11.82 15.10
C MET A 170 15.72 12.80 13.95
N ASN A 171 14.70 12.55 13.12
CA ASN A 171 14.34 13.43 12.02
C ASN A 171 13.49 14.65 12.47
N GLY A 172 13.32 14.87 13.77
CA GLY A 172 12.55 16.00 14.32
C GLY A 172 11.04 15.90 14.08
N HIS A 173 10.56 14.73 13.63
CA HIS A 173 9.15 14.49 13.41
C HIS A 173 8.52 13.96 14.70
N ARG A 174 7.25 14.29 14.91
CA ARG A 174 6.43 13.53 15.87
C ARG A 174 6.19 12.14 15.28
N LEU A 175 6.07 11.13 16.15
CA LEU A 175 5.45 9.87 15.78
C LEU A 175 4.04 10.17 15.31
N ASP A 176 3.90 10.31 14.00
CA ASP A 176 2.62 10.40 13.35
C ASP A 176 2.02 9.00 13.31
N SER A 177 0.71 8.90 13.52
CA SER A 177 -0.01 7.62 13.53
C SER A 177 0.17 6.81 12.24
N ASP A 178 0.61 7.50 11.19
CA ASP A 178 0.77 6.93 9.86
C ASP A 178 2.12 6.24 9.66
N GLN A 179 3.17 6.53 10.45
CA GLN A 179 4.50 5.95 10.23
C GLN A 179 4.66 4.55 10.85
N LEU A 180 4.07 4.31 12.01
CA LEU A 180 4.13 3.02 12.71
C LEU A 180 2.75 2.65 13.24
N ILE A 181 2.20 1.56 12.71
CA ILE A 181 0.91 1.00 13.14
C ILE A 181 1.21 -0.27 13.92
N LEU A 182 0.98 -0.22 15.24
CA LEU A 182 1.14 -1.35 16.15
C LEU A 182 -0.20 -2.00 16.43
N ARG A 183 -0.25 -3.31 16.18
CA ARG A 183 -1.45 -4.12 16.29
C ARG A 183 -1.12 -5.40 17.06
N PRO A 184 -0.89 -5.30 18.38
CA PRO A 184 -0.58 -6.48 19.19
C PRO A 184 -1.77 -7.43 19.24
N PHE A 185 -1.50 -8.73 19.14
CA PHE A 185 -2.54 -9.73 19.20
C PHE A 185 -3.14 -9.83 20.63
N PRO A 186 -4.48 -9.92 20.75
CA PRO A 186 -5.13 -10.12 22.04
C PRO A 186 -4.71 -11.47 22.66
N GLN A 187 -4.31 -11.43 23.94
CA GLN A 187 -3.76 -12.59 24.66
C GLN A 187 -4.82 -13.38 25.44
N SER A 188 -5.95 -12.75 25.80
CA SER A 188 -7.03 -13.37 26.56
C SER A 188 -8.35 -13.30 25.80
N GLN A 189 -9.12 -14.39 25.86
CA GLN A 189 -10.49 -14.41 25.38
C GLN A 189 -11.39 -13.76 26.43
N SER A 190 -11.46 -12.43 26.43
CA SER A 190 -12.32 -11.68 27.35
C SER A 190 -13.75 -11.51 26.82
N GLY A 191 -14.03 -11.94 25.59
CA GLY A 191 -15.34 -11.81 24.93
C GLY A 191 -15.87 -13.14 24.37
N GLU A 192 -17.05 -13.09 23.75
CA GLU A 192 -17.81 -14.28 23.32
C GLU A 192 -17.23 -14.96 22.06
N ARG A 193 -16.54 -14.21 21.19
CA ARG A 193 -15.96 -14.77 19.95
C ARG A 193 -14.75 -15.66 20.24
N PRO A 194 -14.56 -16.77 19.51
CA PRO A 194 -13.35 -17.57 19.57
C PRO A 194 -12.10 -16.74 19.24
N LEU A 195 -11.06 -16.86 20.07
CA LEU A 195 -9.83 -16.08 19.93
C LEU A 195 -9.15 -16.29 18.55
N LYS A 196 -9.25 -17.51 18.02
CA LYS A 196 -8.70 -17.86 16.70
C LYS A 196 -9.37 -17.10 15.55
N GLU A 197 -10.70 -16.97 15.58
CA GLU A 197 -11.44 -16.22 14.56
C GLU A 197 -11.09 -14.73 14.62
N LEU A 198 -10.99 -14.20 15.84
CA LEU A 198 -10.57 -12.81 16.06
C LEU A 198 -9.16 -12.56 15.52
N TRP A 199 -8.20 -13.47 15.74
CA TRP A 199 -6.85 -13.34 15.18
C TRP A 199 -6.83 -13.36 13.66
N THR A 200 -7.62 -14.23 13.03
CA THR A 200 -7.72 -14.27 11.56
C THR A 200 -8.30 -12.97 10.99
N GLU A 201 -9.38 -12.45 11.58
CA GLU A 201 -9.97 -11.16 11.18
C GLU A 201 -8.96 -10.02 11.36
N TYR A 202 -8.23 -10.02 12.47
CA TYR A 202 -7.22 -9.03 12.78
C TYR A 202 -6.04 -9.05 11.79
N ARG A 203 -5.58 -10.24 11.37
CA ARG A 203 -4.56 -10.38 10.32
C ARG A 203 -5.03 -9.83 8.98
N ARG A 204 -6.28 -10.12 8.60
CA ARG A 204 -6.87 -9.61 7.37
C ARG A 204 -6.93 -8.08 7.37
N ASP A 205 -7.34 -7.47 8.48
CA ASP A 205 -7.36 -6.01 8.62
C ASP A 205 -5.96 -5.40 8.47
N MET A 206 -4.96 -5.94 9.17
CA MET A 206 -3.58 -5.47 9.05
C MET A 206 -3.03 -5.56 7.62
N LEU A 207 -3.21 -6.71 6.97
CA LEU A 207 -2.68 -6.97 5.64
C LEU A 207 -3.47 -6.26 4.54
N ALA A 208 -4.73 -5.87 4.79
CA ALA A 208 -5.53 -5.11 3.82
C ALA A 208 -4.92 -3.74 3.49
N HIS A 209 -4.11 -3.17 4.40
CA HIS A 209 -3.46 -1.88 4.24
C HIS A 209 -2.00 -1.95 3.80
N ALA A 210 -1.43 -3.17 3.71
CA ALA A 210 -0.06 -3.40 3.29
C ALA A 210 0.01 -3.65 1.77
N GLY A 211 1.08 -3.18 1.14
CA GLY A 211 1.43 -3.54 -0.24
C GLY A 211 2.65 -4.46 -0.32
N ILE A 212 3.44 -4.50 0.75
CA ILE A 212 4.62 -5.34 0.90
C ILE A 212 4.55 -6.04 2.26
N ALA A 213 4.94 -7.31 2.34
CA ALA A 213 5.02 -8.08 3.57
C ALA A 213 6.40 -8.75 3.71
N LEU A 214 7.16 -8.40 4.74
CA LEU A 214 8.44 -9.02 5.08
C LEU A 214 8.21 -10.14 6.08
N PHE A 215 8.86 -11.29 5.86
CA PHE A 215 8.81 -12.43 6.79
C PHE A 215 10.21 -12.78 7.27
N LEU A 216 10.39 -12.87 8.59
CA LEU A 216 11.67 -13.19 9.22
C LEU A 216 11.47 -14.19 10.37
N PHE A 217 12.38 -15.17 10.46
CA PHE A 217 12.33 -16.28 11.40
C PHE A 217 10.98 -17.01 11.31
N GLY A 218 10.27 -17.11 12.42
CA GLY A 218 8.94 -17.69 12.53
C GLY A 218 8.93 -19.04 13.19
N ASN A 219 9.35 -19.05 14.43
CA ASN A 219 9.21 -20.16 15.35
C ASN A 219 8.64 -19.67 16.69
N LYS A 220 8.12 -20.60 17.48
CA LYS A 220 7.55 -20.34 18.80
C LYS A 220 7.83 -21.51 19.73
N LEU A 221 7.86 -21.24 21.02
CA LEU A 221 7.92 -22.27 22.05
C LEU A 221 6.50 -22.77 22.36
N GLU A 222 6.25 -24.06 22.19
CA GLU A 222 5.02 -24.70 22.62
C GLU A 222 5.04 -25.01 24.12
N LYS A 223 3.89 -25.39 24.69
CA LYS A 223 3.75 -25.65 26.13
C LYS A 223 4.59 -26.82 26.64
N ASP A 224 4.96 -27.73 25.76
CA ASP A 224 5.83 -28.87 26.01
C ASP A 224 7.32 -28.52 25.98
N GLY A 225 7.67 -27.28 25.63
CA GLY A 225 9.04 -26.80 25.52
C GLY A 225 9.68 -27.07 24.16
N GLU A 226 8.93 -27.56 23.17
CA GLU A 226 9.42 -27.75 21.81
C GLU A 226 9.36 -26.44 21.02
N VAL A 227 10.40 -26.17 20.22
CA VAL A 227 10.43 -25.05 19.29
C VAL A 227 9.84 -25.51 17.96
N VAL A 228 8.69 -24.95 17.61
CA VAL A 228 7.95 -25.32 16.39
C VAL A 228 7.76 -24.13 15.45
N PRO A 229 7.58 -24.34 14.14
CA PRO A 229 7.25 -23.27 13.21
C PRO A 229 5.98 -22.49 13.59
N SER A 230 6.00 -21.17 13.38
CA SER A 230 4.88 -20.28 13.71
C SER A 230 3.73 -20.43 12.71
N ASN A 231 2.65 -21.10 13.13
CA ASN A 231 1.42 -21.20 12.35
C ASN A 231 0.78 -19.83 12.05
N GLY A 232 0.95 -18.85 12.94
CA GLY A 232 0.45 -17.49 12.72
C GLY A 232 1.11 -16.81 11.53
N MET A 233 2.41 -16.99 11.34
CA MET A 233 3.13 -16.42 10.20
C MET A 233 2.78 -17.11 8.88
N ARG A 234 2.49 -18.42 8.89
CA ARG A 234 1.94 -19.09 7.70
C ARG A 234 0.63 -18.45 7.27
N GLU A 235 -0.28 -18.25 8.22
CA GLU A 235 -1.57 -17.64 7.96
C GLU A 235 -1.43 -16.20 7.44
N GLU A 236 -0.50 -15.43 7.98
CA GLU A 236 -0.17 -14.08 7.48
C GLU A 236 0.34 -14.12 6.03
N PHE A 237 1.20 -15.09 5.70
CA PHE A 237 1.67 -15.29 4.34
C PHE A 237 0.52 -15.66 3.38
N ASP A 238 -0.34 -16.59 3.76
CA ASP A 238 -1.50 -17.00 2.95
C ASP A 238 -2.44 -15.84 2.67
N ILE A 239 -2.73 -15.03 3.69
CA ILE A 239 -3.55 -13.82 3.55
C ILE A 239 -2.86 -12.79 2.66
N ALA A 240 -1.55 -12.58 2.82
CA ALA A 240 -0.78 -11.64 2.02
C ALA A 240 -0.81 -12.01 0.52
N VAL A 241 -0.56 -13.28 0.20
CA VAL A 241 -0.62 -13.80 -1.18
C VAL A 241 -2.03 -13.66 -1.75
N ALA A 242 -3.06 -14.04 -0.99
CA ALA A 242 -4.46 -13.92 -1.43
C ALA A 242 -4.87 -12.47 -1.71
N ASN A 243 -4.32 -11.51 -0.98
CA ASN A 243 -4.58 -10.08 -1.14
C ASN A 243 -3.70 -9.41 -2.22
N GLY A 244 -2.82 -10.15 -2.90
CA GLY A 244 -1.89 -9.60 -3.88
C GLY A 244 -0.80 -8.70 -3.26
N VAL A 245 -0.50 -8.87 -1.98
CA VAL A 245 0.61 -8.20 -1.28
C VAL A 245 1.92 -8.80 -1.77
N PHE A 246 2.92 -7.96 -2.03
CA PHE A 246 4.24 -8.43 -2.42
C PHE A 246 4.96 -9.05 -1.22
N VAL A 247 5.11 -10.37 -1.20
CA VAL A 247 5.71 -11.11 -0.09
C VAL A 247 7.23 -11.26 -0.26
N ILE A 248 7.99 -10.95 0.79
CA ILE A 248 9.45 -11.04 0.83
C ILE A 248 9.88 -11.86 2.06
N PRO A 249 9.98 -13.19 1.93
CA PRO A 249 10.54 -14.02 2.98
C PRO A 249 12.07 -13.97 2.97
N ILE A 250 12.67 -13.67 4.11
CA ILE A 250 14.11 -13.58 4.32
C ILE A 250 14.63 -14.98 4.69
N GLY A 251 14.82 -15.83 3.69
CA GLY A 251 15.08 -17.26 3.88
C GLY A 251 16.31 -17.58 4.73
N ILE A 252 17.33 -16.73 4.76
CA ILE A 252 18.52 -16.92 5.63
C ILE A 252 18.21 -16.83 7.13
N THR A 253 17.05 -16.32 7.53
CA THR A 253 16.61 -16.29 8.94
C THR A 253 16.05 -17.62 9.42
N GLY A 254 16.00 -18.64 8.56
CA GLY A 254 15.59 -19.99 8.93
C GLY A 254 14.10 -20.11 9.24
N SER A 255 13.74 -21.17 9.98
CA SER A 255 12.37 -21.45 10.43
C SER A 255 11.34 -21.39 9.29
N ILE A 256 10.13 -20.89 9.55
CA ILE A 256 9.08 -20.83 8.53
C ILE A 256 9.43 -19.86 7.39
N SER A 257 10.18 -18.79 7.64
CA SER A 257 10.59 -17.85 6.60
C SER A 257 11.40 -18.52 5.50
N ALA A 258 12.26 -19.49 5.84
CA ALA A 258 12.99 -20.30 4.88
C ALA A 258 12.08 -21.16 3.99
N ASP A 259 11.00 -21.70 4.54
CA ASP A 259 10.03 -22.50 3.80
C ASP A 259 9.15 -21.63 2.89
N LEU A 260 8.69 -20.48 3.39
CA LEU A 260 8.00 -19.47 2.60
C LEU A 260 8.88 -18.96 1.46
N TRP A 261 10.17 -18.74 1.71
CA TRP A 261 11.11 -18.34 0.66
C TRP A 261 11.20 -19.39 -0.46
N LYS A 262 11.34 -20.68 -0.12
CA LYS A 262 11.35 -21.77 -1.12
C LYS A 262 10.05 -21.81 -1.93
N GLU A 263 8.91 -21.50 -1.33
CA GLU A 263 7.61 -21.43 -1.99
C GLU A 263 7.52 -20.24 -2.94
N VAL A 264 7.95 -19.05 -2.49
CA VAL A 264 7.97 -17.84 -3.32
C VAL A 264 8.86 -18.03 -4.54
N ILE A 265 10.08 -18.53 -4.37
CA ILE A 265 11.00 -18.74 -5.50
C ILE A 265 10.46 -19.70 -6.56
N LYS A 266 9.66 -20.70 -6.16
CA LYS A 266 9.05 -21.64 -7.11
C LYS A 266 7.84 -21.08 -7.85
N THR A 267 7.12 -20.15 -7.23
CA THR A 267 5.84 -19.62 -7.74
C THR A 267 5.97 -18.22 -8.33
N TYR A 268 7.07 -17.52 -8.05
CA TYR A 268 7.34 -16.18 -8.55
C TYR A 268 7.39 -16.16 -10.08
N ASP A 269 6.63 -15.25 -10.67
CA ASP A 269 6.55 -15.04 -12.11
C ASP A 269 6.99 -13.61 -12.41
N GLU A 270 8.22 -13.48 -12.93
CA GLU A 270 8.83 -12.19 -13.22
C GLU A 270 8.07 -11.40 -14.30
N THR A 271 7.24 -12.04 -15.12
CA THR A 271 6.49 -11.36 -16.19
C THR A 271 5.33 -10.51 -15.65
N LYS A 272 4.92 -10.74 -14.40
CA LYS A 272 3.85 -9.99 -13.74
C LYS A 272 4.30 -8.67 -13.12
N TYR A 273 5.61 -8.38 -13.14
CA TYR A 273 6.18 -7.21 -12.48
C TYR A 273 7.03 -6.39 -13.45
N GLU A 274 6.85 -5.06 -13.44
CA GLU A 274 7.56 -4.13 -14.32
C GLU A 274 9.09 -4.26 -14.23
N HIS A 275 9.60 -4.53 -13.04
CA HIS A 275 11.03 -4.74 -12.76
C HIS A 275 11.38 -6.20 -12.43
N GLY A 276 10.57 -7.16 -12.88
CA GLY A 276 10.70 -8.58 -12.51
C GLY A 276 12.10 -9.15 -12.68
N LYS A 277 12.75 -8.90 -13.82
CA LYS A 277 14.13 -9.39 -14.11
C LYS A 277 15.19 -8.86 -13.13
N ASN A 278 14.97 -7.69 -12.55
CA ASN A 278 15.86 -7.12 -11.53
C ASN A 278 15.51 -7.65 -10.13
N ILE A 279 14.23 -7.96 -9.89
CA ILE A 279 13.72 -8.50 -8.63
C ILE A 279 14.11 -9.97 -8.44
N THR A 280 13.98 -10.81 -9.48
CA THR A 280 14.28 -12.25 -9.44
C THR A 280 15.62 -12.57 -8.76
N PRO A 281 16.79 -12.05 -9.21
CA PRO A 281 18.07 -12.38 -8.59
C PRO A 281 18.16 -11.96 -7.12
N LEU A 282 17.57 -10.81 -6.76
CA LEU A 282 17.53 -10.30 -5.40
C LEU A 282 16.69 -11.21 -4.48
N LEU A 283 15.52 -11.66 -4.94
CA LEU A 283 14.70 -12.63 -4.19
C LEU A 283 15.45 -13.95 -3.98
N HIS A 284 16.13 -14.48 -5.01
CA HIS A 284 16.94 -15.69 -4.88
C HIS A 284 18.10 -15.54 -3.88
N GLU A 285 18.70 -14.35 -3.80
CA GLU A 285 19.82 -14.12 -2.90
C GLU A 285 19.39 -14.14 -1.41
N LEU A 286 18.16 -13.76 -1.09
CA LEU A 286 17.62 -13.72 0.29
C LEU A 286 17.55 -15.07 1.03
N GLY A 287 17.69 -16.21 0.33
CA GLY A 287 17.79 -17.55 0.94
C GLY A 287 19.04 -18.32 0.53
N SER A 288 20.01 -17.65 -0.10
CA SER A 288 21.24 -18.28 -0.58
C SER A 288 22.26 -18.45 0.55
N LYS A 289 23.01 -19.57 0.55
CA LYS A 289 23.97 -19.92 1.60
C LYS A 289 25.13 -18.92 1.81
N GLY A 290 25.40 -18.06 0.84
CA GLY A 290 26.46 -17.04 0.90
C GLY A 290 25.99 -15.68 1.43
N THR A 291 24.70 -15.53 1.72
CA THR A 291 24.10 -14.26 2.13
C THR A 291 24.09 -14.15 3.65
N ASP A 292 24.64 -13.07 4.18
CA ASP A 292 24.56 -12.74 5.60
C ASP A 292 23.46 -11.70 5.88
N LEU A 293 23.22 -11.38 7.16
CA LEU A 293 22.20 -10.40 7.56
C LEU A 293 22.49 -8.99 7.02
N ALA A 294 23.77 -8.60 6.86
CA ALA A 294 24.14 -7.30 6.30
C ALA A 294 23.79 -7.21 4.82
N ARG A 295 24.09 -8.26 4.05
CA ARG A 295 23.74 -8.34 2.64
C ARG A 295 22.23 -8.44 2.43
N ALA A 296 21.52 -9.23 3.26
CA ALA A 296 20.07 -9.29 3.22
C ALA A 296 19.41 -7.93 3.47
N HIS A 297 19.95 -7.14 4.41
CA HIS A 297 19.50 -5.78 4.66
C HIS A 297 19.60 -4.93 3.38
N ASP A 298 20.76 -4.95 2.70
CA ASP A 298 20.98 -4.17 1.49
C ASP A 298 20.11 -4.65 0.32
N ILE A 299 19.90 -5.96 0.18
CA ILE A 299 19.01 -6.55 -0.82
C ILE A 299 17.58 -6.05 -0.62
N ILE A 300 17.07 -6.05 0.62
CA ILE A 300 15.72 -5.58 0.90
C ILE A 300 15.58 -4.11 0.49
N LEU A 301 16.54 -3.26 0.85
CA LEU A 301 16.51 -1.84 0.44
C LEU A 301 16.62 -1.64 -1.08
N GLN A 302 17.28 -2.54 -1.80
CA GLN A 302 17.31 -2.54 -3.27
C GLN A 302 15.99 -3.04 -3.88
N LEU A 303 15.31 -3.99 -3.23
CA LEU A 303 14.02 -4.54 -3.67
C LEU A 303 12.88 -3.52 -3.54
N LEU A 304 12.80 -2.81 -2.41
CA LEU A 304 11.68 -1.91 -2.12
C LEU A 304 11.35 -0.89 -3.23
N PRO A 305 12.31 -0.16 -3.83
CA PRO A 305 12.01 0.78 -4.92
C PRO A 305 11.69 0.11 -6.25
N LEU A 306 11.97 -1.20 -6.41
CA LEU A 306 11.63 -1.96 -7.62
C LEU A 306 10.22 -2.53 -7.59
N ILE A 307 9.58 -2.55 -6.41
CA ILE A 307 8.22 -3.07 -6.20
C ILE A 307 7.21 -1.95 -6.40
#